data_AF-A0A848LBE3-F1
#
_entry.id   AF-A0A848LBE3-F1
#
_cell.length_a   1.000
_cell.length_b   1.000
_cell.length_c   1.000
_cell.angle_alpha   90.00
_cell.angle_beta   90.00
_cell.angle_gamma   90.00
#
_symmetry.space_group_name_H-M   'P 1'
#
loop_
_entity.id
_entity.type
_entity.pdbx_description
1 polymer ?
#
loop_
_entity_poly.entity_id
_entity_poly.type
_entity_poly.pdbx_seq_one_letter_code
_entity_poly.pdbx_strand_id
1 'polypeptide(L)'
;MAASSSERTRRVTMGALGASPAGRDESVSRKVPSLALGRAAVLSSLLGGLLLGCGGEEVADTPVDVQAQELEASSEDFGAPSNRPVGLALEVENGVGRPLRVRAGGTFYVNQIDIRAVVKATTDEGLKTLRTNSDFAGLGWFGVRQADQESIGAPGPYTRRRFYRDAAWMDVTSFFTVEPVDAYGRLTGLPVIVNAGGEYQRRTERDDFFIRRFRAIQTATGCATATDCSASTNYEEEALVELRNAYDHAKAQKLTFRSSTRALRLRWSLRPAAPYVIPVEQVQNPEYAYGFGMDITPVTPPRPDGTYAPGSEITFQLTLKDGAGKRLHPEGSLPTYNEVAPDGNEAGINYYRAFFDATTTYYRRKHRERMLMTQIIGPAQDIQPIRSIVSMDAFLDPAVDEQVVATPERDGVFSQFATLPFANVLFRGAFFPTEGLWDRPNSDKWQYTIPANAEPGTYLVTVKGRRTYLGEDIPGSRTIEIQVGTTQRTQAPMTTGPCNSCHSQGGELSQVLHANDNRAACAGCHAPLAFELEGPIFVRTHFIHSRSNRFDAPLEKCSSCHLTKESIQRTSQAACLSCHKSYPDSHVAKFGPIESMYVGGGEESFQQCTGACHTQHPGSGL
;
A
#
# COMPACT_ATOMS: atom_id res chain seq x y z
N MET A 1 -50.40 -32.61 35.15
CA MET A 1 -51.17 -32.06 36.29
C MET A 1 -50.86 -30.57 36.39
N ALA A 2 -51.91 -29.78 36.65
CA ALA A 2 -52.04 -28.31 36.69
C ALA A 2 -50.93 -27.56 37.49
N ALA A 3 -50.69 -26.25 37.42
CA ALA A 3 -51.39 -25.04 36.93
C ALA A 3 -50.32 -23.90 36.82
N SER A 4 -50.30 -23.07 35.77
CA SER A 4 -50.95 -21.73 35.63
C SER A 4 -50.48 -20.63 36.60
N SER A 5 -49.84 -19.58 36.06
CA SER A 5 -50.35 -18.20 36.21
C SER A 5 -49.91 -17.33 35.03
N SER A 6 -50.81 -16.45 34.62
CA SER A 6 -50.79 -15.60 33.42
C SER A 6 -50.65 -14.14 33.80
N GLU A 7 -50.07 -13.31 32.92
CA GLU A 7 -50.64 -11.99 32.71
C GLU A 7 -50.40 -11.47 31.27
N ARG A 8 -51.50 -10.97 30.71
CA ARG A 8 -51.73 -10.41 29.37
C ARG A 8 -52.10 -8.95 29.69
N THR A 9 -51.73 -7.88 28.98
CA THR A 9 -52.35 -7.41 27.73
C THR A 9 -51.98 -5.93 27.57
N ARG A 10 -51.69 -5.44 26.35
CA ARG A 10 -52.47 -4.37 25.68
C ARG A 10 -51.95 -4.08 24.27
N ARG A 11 -52.76 -4.47 23.29
CA ARG A 11 -52.82 -3.88 21.94
C ARG A 11 -53.59 -2.56 22.03
N VAL A 12 -53.20 -1.60 21.20
CA VAL A 12 -54.08 -0.54 20.70
C VAL A 12 -53.98 -0.54 19.18
N THR A 13 -55.11 -0.75 18.53
CA THR A 13 -55.38 -0.44 17.12
C THR A 13 -56.75 0.21 17.08
N MET A 14 -56.89 1.32 16.35
CA MET A 14 -57.99 1.61 15.41
C MET A 14 -57.88 3.06 14.91
N GLY A 15 -58.14 3.25 13.61
CA GLY A 15 -58.38 4.57 13.02
C GLY A 15 -58.08 4.64 11.53
N ALA A 16 -58.92 3.99 10.70
CA ALA A 16 -58.96 4.14 9.24
C ALA A 16 -59.96 5.23 8.82
N LEU A 17 -59.79 5.76 7.59
CA LEU A 17 -60.70 6.46 6.65
C LEU A 17 -59.83 7.49 5.87
N GLY A 18 -59.80 7.65 4.54
CA GLY A 18 -60.50 7.08 3.39
C GLY A 18 -60.36 8.05 2.18
N ALA A 19 -60.14 7.48 0.98
CA ALA A 19 -60.44 7.98 -0.39
C ALA A 19 -59.62 9.13 -1.07
N SER A 20 -58.75 8.73 -2.03
CA SER A 20 -58.68 8.95 -3.51
C SER A 20 -59.24 10.24 -4.22
N PRO A 21 -59.14 10.37 -5.57
CA PRO A 21 -57.96 10.64 -6.42
C PRO A 21 -58.21 11.77 -7.47
N ALA A 22 -57.17 12.33 -8.11
CA ALA A 22 -57.15 13.01 -9.43
C ALA A 22 -55.78 13.74 -9.56
N GLY A 23 -55.15 13.93 -10.72
CA GLY A 23 -55.53 13.80 -12.11
C GLY A 23 -54.29 14.12 -12.96
N ARG A 24 -54.42 13.87 -14.26
CA ARG A 24 -53.40 13.92 -15.32
C ARG A 24 -52.88 15.33 -15.65
N ASP A 25 -51.91 15.31 -16.57
CA ASP A 25 -51.43 16.36 -17.50
C ASP A 25 -50.04 16.88 -17.11
N GLU A 26 -49.06 17.07 -18.00
CA GLU A 26 -49.05 17.03 -19.46
C GLU A 26 -47.58 16.86 -19.92
N SER A 27 -47.40 16.22 -21.06
CA SER A 27 -46.14 16.14 -21.80
C SER A 27 -45.82 17.49 -22.45
N VAL A 28 -44.66 18.07 -22.14
CA VAL A 28 -44.08 19.12 -23.00
C VAL A 28 -42.60 18.85 -23.21
N SER A 29 -42.31 18.33 -24.40
CA SER A 29 -41.00 18.35 -25.04
C SER A 29 -40.60 19.80 -25.32
N ARG A 30 -39.47 20.25 -24.75
CA ARG A 30 -38.79 21.48 -25.20
C ARG A 30 -37.39 21.15 -25.69
N LYS A 31 -37.26 21.30 -27.01
CA LYS A 31 -36.02 21.33 -27.78
C LYS A 31 -35.06 22.37 -27.19
N VAL A 32 -33.81 21.97 -26.96
CA VAL A 32 -32.68 22.88 -26.79
C VAL A 32 -32.16 23.21 -28.19
N PRO A 33 -32.07 24.50 -28.60
CA PRO A 33 -31.42 24.85 -29.83
C PRO A 33 -29.90 24.86 -29.63
N SER A 34 -29.22 24.12 -30.51
CA SER A 34 -27.84 24.34 -30.87
C SER A 34 -27.73 25.69 -31.60
N LEU A 35 -26.77 26.51 -31.19
CA LEU A 35 -26.23 27.58 -32.04
C LEU A 35 -24.72 27.69 -31.80
N ALA A 36 -24.02 27.37 -32.89
CA ALA A 36 -22.61 27.59 -33.09
C ALA A 36 -22.33 29.05 -33.48
N LEU A 37 -21.03 29.34 -33.52
CA LEU A 37 -20.32 30.48 -34.15
C LEU A 37 -20.07 31.72 -33.29
N GLY A 38 -18.77 32.00 -33.17
CA GLY A 38 -18.20 33.25 -32.68
C GLY A 38 -16.67 33.21 -32.70
N ARG A 39 -16.07 33.03 -33.88
CA ARG A 39 -14.64 33.29 -34.14
C ARG A 39 -14.36 34.80 -34.09
N ALA A 40 -13.34 35.22 -33.34
CA ALA A 40 -12.44 36.35 -33.60
C ALA A 40 -11.29 36.25 -32.58
N ALA A 41 -10.09 35.76 -32.92
CA ALA A 41 -9.02 36.42 -33.67
C ALA A 41 -8.59 37.78 -33.09
N VAL A 42 -7.53 37.78 -32.27
CA VAL A 42 -6.51 38.85 -32.25
C VAL A 42 -5.13 38.20 -32.17
N LEU A 43 -4.28 38.69 -33.07
CA LEU A 43 -2.95 38.24 -33.48
C LEU A 43 -1.84 38.99 -32.71
N SER A 44 -0.65 38.38 -32.70
CA SER A 44 0.71 39.00 -32.62
C SER A 44 1.26 39.39 -31.25
N SER A 45 2.56 39.20 -30.90
CA SER A 45 3.81 39.03 -31.66
C SER A 45 4.90 38.53 -30.67
N LEU A 46 5.70 37.49 -30.92
CA LEU A 46 6.99 37.39 -31.65
C LEU A 46 8.23 38.09 -31.02
N LEU A 47 9.35 37.32 -31.02
CA LEU A 47 10.78 37.62 -30.78
C LEU A 47 11.25 37.68 -29.32
N GLY A 48 12.39 37.09 -28.91
CA GLY A 48 13.48 36.38 -29.59
C GLY A 48 14.67 36.22 -28.61
N GLY A 49 15.57 35.27 -28.83
CA GLY A 49 16.84 35.19 -28.06
C GLY A 49 17.49 33.80 -27.97
N LEU A 50 18.20 33.41 -29.02
CA LEU A 50 19.22 32.35 -29.05
C LEU A 50 20.60 33.03 -29.05
N LEU A 51 21.58 32.52 -28.29
CA LEU A 51 23.05 32.57 -28.49
C LEU A 51 23.67 31.64 -27.42
N LEU A 52 24.17 30.45 -27.76
CA LEU A 52 25.54 30.07 -28.17
C LEU A 52 26.63 30.16 -27.08
N GLY A 53 27.35 29.05 -26.90
CA GLY A 53 28.58 28.98 -26.10
C GLY A 53 29.19 27.58 -26.04
N CYS A 54 29.79 27.11 -27.14
CA CYS A 54 30.76 26.01 -27.13
C CYS A 54 32.13 26.53 -26.63
N GLY A 55 32.85 25.72 -25.87
CA GLY A 55 34.27 25.92 -25.58
C GLY A 55 34.81 24.73 -24.79
N GLY A 56 35.63 23.92 -25.43
CA GLY A 56 36.43 22.87 -24.79
C GLY A 56 37.91 23.28 -24.74
N GLU A 57 38.66 22.70 -23.81
CA GLU A 57 40.10 22.50 -23.92
C GLU A 57 40.54 21.32 -23.03
N GLU A 58 41.57 20.61 -23.49
CA GLU A 58 42.09 19.33 -23.01
C GLU A 58 43.12 19.46 -21.87
N VAL A 59 43.46 18.28 -21.31
CA VAL A 59 44.72 17.85 -20.67
C VAL A 59 44.87 18.03 -19.14
N ALA A 60 44.83 16.91 -18.41
CA ALA A 60 46.01 16.38 -17.69
C ALA A 60 45.71 15.05 -16.98
N ASP A 61 46.44 14.01 -17.37
CA ASP A 61 46.62 12.75 -16.63
C ASP A 61 47.25 13.04 -15.25
N THR A 62 46.62 12.59 -14.18
CA THR A 62 47.28 12.32 -12.88
C THR A 62 46.60 11.15 -12.19
N PRO A 63 47.36 10.25 -11.53
CA PRO A 63 46.86 8.98 -11.05
C PRO A 63 45.97 9.19 -9.82
N VAL A 64 44.74 8.68 -9.88
CA VAL A 64 43.83 8.68 -8.73
C VAL A 64 44.22 7.54 -7.80
N ASP A 65 44.84 7.93 -6.69
CA ASP A 65 45.06 7.11 -5.50
C ASP A 65 43.69 6.71 -4.94
N VAL A 66 43.39 5.40 -4.95
CA VAL A 66 42.10 4.86 -4.52
C VAL A 66 42.09 4.78 -3.00
N GLN A 67 41.78 5.91 -2.34
CA GLN A 67 41.31 5.87 -0.96
C GLN A 67 39.86 5.40 -0.94
N ALA A 68 39.65 4.32 -0.19
CA ALA A 68 38.37 3.70 0.08
C ALA A 68 37.34 4.75 0.51
N GLN A 69 36.37 5.00 -0.38
CA GLN A 69 35.14 5.70 -0.02
C GLN A 69 34.32 4.70 0.79
N GLU A 70 34.44 4.76 2.11
CA GLU A 70 33.41 4.27 3.01
C GLU A 70 32.09 4.85 2.53
N LEU A 71 31.14 3.97 2.20
CA LEU A 71 29.73 4.34 2.11
C LEU A 71 29.33 4.80 3.51
N GLU A 72 29.50 6.10 3.77
CA GLU A 72 28.86 6.80 4.87
C GLU A 72 27.37 6.53 4.72
N ALA A 73 26.87 5.58 5.51
CA ALA A 73 25.49 5.56 5.91
C ALA A 73 25.21 6.96 6.45
N SER A 74 24.35 7.71 5.77
CA SER A 74 23.88 9.01 6.24
C SER A 74 23.25 8.79 7.62
N SER A 75 24.04 9.01 8.66
CA SER A 75 23.56 9.17 10.00
C SER A 75 22.86 10.51 9.99
N GLU A 76 21.55 10.49 9.76
CA GLU A 76 20.76 11.68 10.04
C GLU A 76 20.98 12.05 11.51
N ASP A 77 21.32 13.31 11.72
CA ASP A 77 21.63 13.91 13.01
C ASP A 77 20.41 13.77 13.96
N PHE A 78 20.37 12.68 14.73
CA PHE A 78 19.31 12.34 15.69
C PHE A 78 19.46 13.10 17.02
N GLY A 79 19.79 14.40 16.97
CA GLY A 79 19.97 15.27 18.13
C GLY A 79 19.02 16.46 18.14
N ALA A 80 18.19 16.56 19.20
CA ALA A 80 17.17 17.58 19.51
C ALA A 80 15.77 17.37 18.86
N PRO A 81 14.66 17.68 19.58
CA PRO A 81 13.32 17.60 19.04
C PRO A 81 13.19 18.51 17.83
N SER A 82 13.09 17.91 16.64
CA SER A 82 13.03 18.68 15.41
C SER A 82 11.73 19.51 15.40
N ASN A 83 11.86 20.82 15.18
CA ASN A 83 10.73 21.70 14.84
C ASN A 83 10.23 21.46 13.41
N ARG A 84 10.54 20.31 12.81
CA ARG A 84 10.11 19.96 11.45
C ARG A 84 8.60 19.71 11.48
N PRO A 85 7.86 20.22 10.48
CA PRO A 85 6.45 19.89 10.33
C PRO A 85 6.24 18.38 10.24
N VAL A 86 5.21 17.88 10.92
CA VAL A 86 4.88 16.44 10.93
C VAL A 86 3.73 16.14 9.97
N GLY A 87 3.84 15.06 9.21
CA GLY A 87 2.83 14.65 8.24
C GLY A 87 1.66 13.92 8.89
N LEU A 88 0.48 14.55 8.89
CA LEU A 88 -0.74 13.97 9.46
C LEU A 88 -1.39 12.95 8.53
N ALA A 89 -1.86 11.85 9.12
CA ALA A 89 -2.79 10.91 8.52
C ALA A 89 -4.20 11.18 9.07
N LEU A 90 -5.07 11.68 8.19
CA LEU A 90 -6.45 12.02 8.52
C LEU A 90 -7.36 10.86 8.13
N GLU A 91 -8.18 10.38 9.08
CA GLU A 91 -9.06 9.23 8.86
C GLU A 91 -10.52 9.58 9.16
N VAL A 92 -11.41 9.15 8.28
CA VAL A 92 -12.87 9.22 8.44
C VAL A 92 -13.47 7.87 8.10
N GLU A 93 -14.34 7.35 8.96
CA GLU A 93 -15.05 6.10 8.74
C GLU A 93 -16.55 6.26 9.01
N ASN A 94 -17.38 5.90 8.03
CA ASN A 94 -18.84 6.01 8.08
C ASN A 94 -19.32 7.42 8.47
N GLY A 95 -18.67 8.43 7.90
CA GLY A 95 -18.94 9.84 8.19
C GLY A 95 -18.43 10.37 9.53
N VAL A 96 -17.76 9.55 10.34
CA VAL A 96 -17.19 9.94 11.63
C VAL A 96 -15.68 10.06 11.52
N GLY A 97 -15.13 11.22 11.90
CA GLY A 97 -13.67 11.40 11.96
C GLY A 97 -13.05 10.58 13.09
N ARG A 98 -12.01 9.81 12.79
CA ARG A 98 -11.23 9.09 13.80
C ARG A 98 -10.42 10.10 14.62
N PRO A 99 -10.44 10.04 15.97
CA PRO A 99 -9.70 11.00 16.80
C PRO A 99 -8.22 11.08 16.43
N LEU A 100 -7.74 12.31 16.24
CA LEU A 100 -6.36 12.63 15.93
C LEU A 100 -5.65 13.13 17.19
N ARG A 101 -4.69 12.37 17.70
CA ARG A 101 -3.80 12.83 18.78
C ARG A 101 -2.60 13.49 18.15
N VAL A 102 -2.12 14.62 18.65
CA VAL A 102 -0.90 15.28 18.17
C VAL A 102 -0.11 15.88 19.32
N ARG A 103 1.18 16.14 19.14
CA ARG A 103 1.96 16.93 20.11
C ARG A 103 1.43 18.36 20.19
N ALA A 104 1.21 18.85 21.40
CA ALA A 104 0.81 20.24 21.62
C ALA A 104 1.87 21.24 21.10
N GLY A 105 1.42 22.34 20.48
CA GLY A 105 2.30 23.36 19.90
C GLY A 105 3.07 22.93 18.66
N GLY A 106 2.81 21.73 18.13
CA GLY A 106 3.41 21.23 16.90
C GLY A 106 2.95 21.99 15.65
N THR A 107 3.75 21.86 14.59
CA THR A 107 3.38 22.27 13.24
C THR A 107 3.23 21.04 12.37
N PHE A 108 2.24 21.05 11.48
CA PHE A 108 1.81 19.86 10.76
C PHE A 108 1.59 20.16 9.28
N TYR A 109 1.51 19.14 8.45
CA TYR A 109 0.97 19.21 7.09
C TYR A 109 0.09 17.98 6.83
N VAL A 110 -0.75 18.01 5.81
CA VAL A 110 -1.59 16.86 5.46
C VAL A 110 -0.78 15.92 4.57
N ASN A 111 -0.44 14.73 5.08
CA ASN A 111 0.30 13.73 4.31
C ASN A 111 -0.61 12.64 3.74
N GLN A 112 -1.68 12.30 4.47
CA GLN A 112 -2.61 11.23 4.08
C GLN A 112 -4.04 11.62 4.43
N ILE A 113 -4.98 11.22 3.57
CA ILE A 113 -6.42 11.29 3.81
C ILE A 113 -7.01 9.93 3.42
N ASP A 114 -7.58 9.22 4.38
CA ASP A 114 -8.37 8.01 4.16
C ASP A 114 -9.82 8.27 4.59
N ILE A 115 -10.77 8.24 3.65
CA ILE A 115 -12.20 8.31 3.94
C ILE A 115 -12.84 7.01 3.46
N ARG A 116 -13.57 6.35 4.37
CA ARG A 116 -14.21 5.07 4.12
C ARG A 116 -15.68 5.13 4.53
N ALA A 117 -16.54 4.51 3.73
CA ALA A 117 -17.89 4.16 4.13
C ALA A 117 -18.12 2.68 3.90
N VAL A 118 -18.82 2.02 4.82
CA VAL A 118 -19.09 0.58 4.81
C VAL A 118 -20.54 0.37 5.19
N VAL A 119 -21.26 -0.36 4.36
CA VAL A 119 -22.63 -0.79 4.67
C VAL A 119 -22.76 -2.28 4.41
N LYS A 120 -23.71 -2.91 5.11
CA LYS A 120 -24.03 -4.33 4.91
C LYS A 120 -25.29 -4.46 4.06
N ALA A 121 -25.31 -5.45 3.20
CA ALA A 121 -26.46 -5.86 2.41
C ALA A 121 -26.66 -7.39 2.51
N THR A 122 -27.89 -7.83 2.30
CA THR A 122 -28.26 -9.25 2.35
C THR A 122 -28.48 -9.86 0.97
N THR A 123 -28.43 -9.05 -0.07
CA THR A 123 -28.64 -9.43 -1.47
C THR A 123 -27.56 -8.81 -2.36
N ASP A 124 -27.20 -9.49 -3.45
CA ASP A 124 -26.25 -8.96 -4.43
C ASP A 124 -26.93 -7.90 -5.32
N GLU A 125 -26.93 -6.64 -4.84
CA GLU A 125 -27.41 -5.48 -5.60
C GLU A 125 -26.25 -4.56 -6.04
N GLY A 126 -25.03 -5.11 -6.14
CA GLY A 126 -23.81 -4.37 -6.43
C GLY A 126 -23.45 -3.40 -5.31
N LEU A 127 -23.67 -2.10 -5.55
CA LEU A 127 -23.35 -0.99 -4.63
C LEU A 127 -24.60 -0.20 -4.22
N LYS A 128 -25.79 -0.77 -4.37
CA LYS A 128 -27.06 -0.04 -4.19
C LYS A 128 -27.20 0.49 -2.77
N THR A 129 -26.89 -0.31 -1.75
CA THR A 129 -27.05 0.09 -0.35
C THR A 129 -26.09 1.23 0.01
N LEU A 130 -24.85 1.16 -0.47
CA LEU A 130 -23.82 2.17 -0.27
C LEU A 130 -24.22 3.49 -0.92
N ARG A 131 -24.82 3.42 -2.11
CA ARG A 131 -25.30 4.57 -2.86
C ARG A 131 -26.51 5.27 -2.25
N THR A 132 -27.25 4.63 -1.35
CA THR A 132 -28.44 5.23 -0.73
C THR A 132 -28.29 5.46 0.78
N ASN A 133 -27.48 4.66 1.47
CA ASN A 133 -27.46 4.57 2.93
C ASN A 133 -26.08 4.81 3.54
N SER A 134 -25.23 5.62 2.89
CA SER A 134 -23.92 6.00 3.42
C SER A 134 -23.68 7.51 3.31
N ASP A 135 -22.58 8.00 3.87
CA ASP A 135 -22.13 9.39 3.69
C ASP A 135 -21.67 9.69 2.25
N PHE A 136 -21.60 8.69 1.38
CA PHE A 136 -21.37 8.80 -0.07
C PHE A 136 -22.68 8.82 -0.89
N ALA A 137 -23.85 8.67 -0.28
CA ALA A 137 -25.12 8.56 -1.00
C ALA A 137 -25.45 9.77 -1.89
N GLY A 138 -25.01 10.96 -1.49
CA GLY A 138 -25.20 12.21 -2.25
C GLY A 138 -24.16 12.49 -3.34
N LEU A 139 -23.18 11.60 -3.53
CA LEU A 139 -22.11 11.81 -4.51
C LEU A 139 -22.53 11.38 -5.92
N GLY A 140 -21.82 11.89 -6.93
CA GLY A 140 -22.07 11.56 -8.33
C GLY A 140 -21.68 10.12 -8.67
N TRP A 141 -22.63 9.19 -8.64
CA TRP A 141 -22.43 7.76 -8.96
C TRP A 141 -22.63 7.41 -10.44
N PHE A 142 -22.92 8.39 -11.29
CA PHE A 142 -23.03 8.17 -12.73
C PHE A 142 -21.71 7.64 -13.30
N GLY A 143 -21.80 6.66 -14.21
CA GLY A 143 -20.64 6.02 -14.85
C GLY A 143 -20.08 4.80 -14.11
N VAL A 144 -20.50 4.56 -12.87
CA VAL A 144 -19.94 3.47 -12.05
C VAL A 144 -20.08 2.11 -12.75
N ARG A 145 -18.97 1.38 -12.85
CA ARG A 145 -18.92 0.03 -13.42
C ARG A 145 -17.93 -0.87 -12.69
N GLN A 146 -18.16 -2.17 -12.77
CA GLN A 146 -17.18 -3.15 -12.32
C GLN A 146 -15.94 -3.09 -13.22
N ALA A 147 -14.77 -2.90 -12.63
CA ALA A 147 -13.49 -2.80 -13.31
C ALA A 147 -12.67 -4.08 -13.22
N ASP A 148 -12.75 -4.78 -12.09
CA ASP A 148 -12.05 -6.04 -11.82
C ASP A 148 -12.82 -6.87 -10.77
N GLN A 149 -12.45 -8.15 -10.61
CA GLN A 149 -13.01 -9.07 -9.60
C GLN A 149 -11.94 -10.07 -9.18
N GLU A 150 -11.94 -10.44 -7.90
CA GLU A 150 -11.07 -11.49 -7.35
C GLU A 150 -11.86 -12.40 -6.40
N SER A 151 -11.57 -13.70 -6.43
CA SER A 151 -12.08 -14.65 -5.46
C SER A 151 -10.94 -15.26 -4.65
N ILE A 152 -11.08 -15.28 -3.33
CA ILE A 152 -10.07 -15.79 -2.38
C ILE A 152 -10.67 -16.84 -1.44
N GLY A 153 -9.80 -17.51 -0.67
CA GLY A 153 -10.20 -18.47 0.35
C GLY A 153 -10.31 -19.89 -0.18
N ALA A 154 -9.30 -20.37 -0.90
CA ALA A 154 -9.21 -21.76 -1.35
C ALA A 154 -8.43 -22.62 -0.32
N PRO A 155 -8.94 -23.80 0.09
CA PRO A 155 -10.30 -24.29 -0.13
C PRO A 155 -11.32 -23.50 0.72
N GLY A 156 -12.59 -23.48 0.26
CA GLY A 156 -13.67 -22.61 0.76
C GLY A 156 -13.93 -22.61 2.28
N PRO A 157 -14.76 -21.69 2.80
CA PRO A 157 -15.69 -20.84 2.05
C PRO A 157 -15.01 -19.69 1.30
N TYR A 158 -15.44 -19.47 0.05
CA TYR A 158 -14.86 -18.44 -0.80
C TYR A 158 -15.38 -17.04 -0.45
N THR A 159 -14.53 -16.04 -0.68
CA THR A 159 -14.88 -14.63 -0.63
C THR A 159 -14.65 -14.00 -1.99
N ARG A 160 -15.70 -13.44 -2.59
CA ARG A 160 -15.62 -12.70 -3.86
C ARG A 160 -15.57 -11.21 -3.59
N ARG A 161 -14.61 -10.51 -4.20
CA ARG A 161 -14.47 -9.06 -4.18
C ARG A 161 -14.64 -8.51 -5.58
N ARG A 162 -15.62 -7.62 -5.79
CA ARG A 162 -15.81 -6.85 -7.02
C ARG A 162 -15.34 -5.43 -6.80
N PHE A 163 -14.52 -4.92 -7.72
CA PHE A 163 -13.95 -3.58 -7.64
C PHE A 163 -14.64 -2.69 -8.67
N TYR A 164 -15.14 -1.54 -8.24
CA TYR A 164 -15.91 -0.61 -9.05
C TYR A 164 -15.17 0.71 -9.20
N ARG A 165 -15.28 1.28 -10.41
CA ARG A 165 -14.62 2.50 -10.84
C ARG A 165 -15.55 3.37 -11.70
N ASP A 166 -15.04 4.53 -12.10
CA ASP A 166 -15.62 5.43 -13.11
C ASP A 166 -16.92 6.13 -12.66
N ALA A 167 -17.21 6.11 -11.35
CA ALA A 167 -18.22 7.02 -10.81
C ALA A 167 -17.70 8.46 -10.92
N ALA A 168 -18.57 9.42 -11.24
CA ALA A 168 -18.15 10.83 -11.37
C ALA A 168 -17.34 11.33 -10.16
N TRP A 169 -17.68 10.95 -8.93
CA TRP A 169 -16.92 11.34 -7.74
C TRP A 169 -15.51 10.73 -7.66
N MET A 170 -15.29 9.59 -8.32
CA MET A 170 -13.99 8.93 -8.41
C MET A 170 -13.07 9.61 -9.44
N ASP A 171 -13.64 10.27 -10.46
CA ASP A 171 -12.87 10.71 -11.63
C ASP A 171 -12.57 12.21 -11.63
N VAL A 172 -13.52 13.03 -11.18
CA VAL A 172 -13.40 14.49 -11.23
C VAL A 172 -12.30 14.99 -10.28
N THR A 173 -11.70 16.12 -10.66
CA THR A 173 -10.78 16.85 -9.79
C THR A 173 -11.45 17.17 -8.46
N SER A 174 -10.77 16.84 -7.36
CA SER A 174 -11.28 17.02 -6.00
C SER A 174 -10.32 17.83 -5.15
N PHE A 175 -10.88 18.63 -4.24
CA PHE A 175 -10.12 19.41 -3.26
C PHE A 175 -10.60 19.10 -1.86
N PHE A 176 -9.68 19.14 -0.90
CA PHE A 176 -9.97 19.03 0.52
C PHE A 176 -9.48 20.27 1.23
N THR A 177 -10.38 20.95 1.94
CA THR A 177 -10.03 22.04 2.85
C THR A 177 -9.97 21.48 4.27
N VAL A 178 -8.82 21.66 4.93
CA VAL A 178 -8.61 21.23 6.31
C VAL A 178 -8.54 22.46 7.21
N GLU A 179 -9.54 22.59 8.08
CA GLU A 179 -9.77 23.77 8.91
C GLU A 179 -9.55 23.43 10.39
N PRO A 180 -8.53 23.95 11.07
CA PRO A 180 -8.37 23.76 12.51
C PRO A 180 -9.40 24.60 13.27
N VAL A 181 -10.26 23.97 14.08
CA VAL A 181 -11.38 24.63 14.77
C VAL A 181 -11.40 24.38 16.28
N ASP A 182 -12.01 25.29 17.04
CA ASP A 182 -12.30 25.12 18.46
C ASP A 182 -13.59 24.32 18.71
N ALA A 183 -13.97 24.18 19.99
CA ALA A 183 -15.20 23.47 20.41
C ALA A 183 -16.50 24.10 19.88
N TYR A 184 -16.47 25.38 19.48
CA TYR A 184 -17.61 26.09 18.90
C TYR A 184 -17.58 26.11 17.36
N GLY A 185 -16.59 25.45 16.76
CA GLY A 185 -16.40 25.42 15.32
C GLY A 185 -15.80 26.70 14.72
N ARG A 186 -15.22 27.58 15.53
CA ARG A 186 -14.53 28.78 15.05
C ARG A 186 -13.11 28.41 14.63
N LEU A 187 -12.62 29.02 13.55
CA LEU A 187 -11.25 28.80 13.08
C LEU A 187 -10.24 29.21 14.15
N THR A 188 -9.26 28.34 14.38
CA THR A 188 -8.15 28.56 15.30
C THR A 188 -6.82 28.77 14.58
N GLY A 189 -6.79 28.59 13.26
CA GLY A 189 -5.63 28.77 12.40
C GLY A 189 -6.05 28.92 10.94
N LEU A 190 -5.08 29.12 10.05
CA LEU A 190 -5.33 29.19 8.62
C LEU A 190 -5.73 27.81 8.09
N PRO A 191 -6.81 27.71 7.29
CA PRO A 191 -7.10 26.49 6.54
C PRO A 191 -5.99 26.18 5.54
N VAL A 192 -5.77 24.89 5.28
CA VAL A 192 -4.98 24.42 4.13
C VAL A 192 -5.91 23.80 3.09
N ILE A 193 -5.56 23.92 1.82
CA ILE A 193 -6.33 23.37 0.70
C ILE A 193 -5.43 22.44 -0.07
N VAL A 194 -5.78 21.16 -0.08
CA VAL A 194 -5.05 20.15 -0.85
C VAL A 194 -5.86 19.67 -2.05
N ASN A 195 -5.23 19.67 -3.21
CA ASN A 195 -5.74 19.23 -4.49
C ASN A 195 -5.41 17.75 -4.71
N ALA A 196 -6.45 16.92 -4.76
CA ALA A 196 -6.32 15.50 -5.02
C ALA A 196 -6.08 15.17 -6.51
N GLY A 197 -6.25 16.13 -7.42
CA GLY A 197 -6.21 15.91 -8.86
C GLY A 197 -7.40 15.11 -9.40
N GLY A 198 -7.44 14.90 -10.72
CA GLY A 198 -8.41 14.03 -11.42
C GLY A 198 -7.83 12.64 -11.75
N GLU A 199 -8.70 11.66 -12.07
CA GLU A 199 -8.26 10.29 -12.37
C GLU A 199 -7.61 10.14 -13.75
N TYR A 200 -8.19 10.77 -14.78
CA TYR A 200 -7.74 10.64 -16.18
C TYR A 200 -6.88 11.81 -16.63
N GLN A 201 -6.27 12.50 -15.67
CA GLN A 201 -5.32 13.56 -15.93
C GLN A 201 -3.93 13.07 -15.53
N ARG A 202 -2.96 13.32 -16.42
CA ARG A 202 -1.55 13.18 -16.09
C ARG A 202 -1.28 13.92 -14.78
N ARG A 203 -0.45 13.34 -13.90
CA ARG A 203 -0.03 14.05 -12.68
C ARG A 203 0.56 15.40 -13.06
N THR A 204 0.13 16.44 -12.35
CA THR A 204 0.63 17.80 -12.56
C THR A 204 1.27 18.31 -11.28
N GLU A 205 2.09 19.38 -11.40
CA GLU A 205 2.67 20.09 -10.26
C GLU A 205 1.64 20.72 -9.32
N ARG A 206 0.36 20.71 -9.70
CA ARG A 206 -0.74 21.20 -8.86
C ARG A 206 -1.38 20.10 -8.03
N ASP A 207 -1.09 18.84 -8.30
CA ASP A 207 -1.62 17.74 -7.50
C ASP A 207 -0.79 17.66 -6.22
N ASP A 208 -1.43 17.64 -5.05
CA ASP A 208 -0.73 17.68 -3.77
C ASP A 208 -0.32 16.29 -3.25
N PHE A 209 -0.77 15.20 -3.90
CA PHE A 209 -0.48 13.81 -3.49
C PHE A 209 0.01 12.93 -4.63
N PHE A 210 1.03 12.11 -4.33
CA PHE A 210 1.55 11.11 -5.27
C PHE A 210 0.54 9.97 -5.50
N ILE A 211 -0.11 9.48 -4.43
CA ILE A 211 -1.12 8.43 -4.51
C ILE A 211 -2.51 9.07 -4.46
N ARG A 212 -3.35 8.73 -5.46
CA ARG A 212 -4.78 9.02 -5.50
C ARG A 212 -5.53 7.77 -5.92
N ARG A 213 -6.49 7.35 -5.10
CA ARG A 213 -7.20 6.08 -5.27
C ARG A 213 -8.62 6.18 -4.74
N PHE A 214 -9.57 6.48 -5.63
CA PHE A 214 -11.00 6.59 -5.32
C PHE A 214 -11.74 5.42 -5.97
N ARG A 215 -12.51 4.65 -5.20
CA ARG A 215 -13.18 3.42 -5.67
C ARG A 215 -14.30 2.97 -4.75
N ALA A 216 -15.05 2.00 -5.24
CA ALA A 216 -15.95 1.23 -4.42
C ALA A 216 -15.69 -0.27 -4.57
N ILE A 217 -16.07 -1.04 -3.55
CA ILE A 217 -15.81 -2.48 -3.47
C ILE A 217 -17.10 -3.14 -2.98
N GLN A 218 -17.48 -4.26 -3.58
CA GLN A 218 -18.46 -5.16 -3.00
C GLN A 218 -17.75 -6.46 -2.62
N THR A 219 -17.87 -6.87 -1.36
CA THR A 219 -17.34 -8.14 -0.85
C THR A 219 -18.50 -9.06 -0.51
N ALA A 220 -18.55 -10.24 -1.11
CA ALA A 220 -19.48 -11.31 -0.77
C ALA A 220 -18.70 -12.43 -0.09
N THR A 221 -19.13 -12.86 1.10
CA THR A 221 -18.49 -13.95 1.86
C THR A 221 -19.38 -15.18 1.91
N GLY A 222 -18.80 -16.36 2.15
CA GLY A 222 -19.58 -17.61 2.20
C GLY A 222 -20.04 -18.09 0.82
N CYS A 223 -19.30 -17.77 -0.24
CA CYS A 223 -19.58 -18.25 -1.58
C CYS A 223 -19.31 -19.76 -1.69
N ALA A 224 -20.15 -20.48 -2.44
CA ALA A 224 -20.08 -21.94 -2.57
C ALA A 224 -18.88 -22.37 -3.43
N THR A 225 -18.59 -21.59 -4.48
CA THR A 225 -17.41 -21.76 -5.33
C THR A 225 -16.73 -20.41 -5.56
N ALA A 226 -15.57 -20.41 -6.21
CA ALA A 226 -14.88 -19.19 -6.60
C ALA A 226 -15.73 -18.28 -7.52
N THR A 227 -16.72 -18.82 -8.23
CA THR A 227 -17.56 -18.06 -9.17
C THR A 227 -19.02 -17.96 -8.74
N ASP A 228 -19.47 -18.74 -7.77
CA ASP A 228 -20.86 -18.78 -7.32
C ASP A 228 -21.04 -18.26 -5.88
N CYS A 229 -21.60 -17.05 -5.80
CA CYS A 229 -22.02 -16.42 -4.55
C CYS A 229 -23.55 -16.27 -4.46
N SER A 230 -24.33 -16.96 -5.30
CA SER A 230 -25.78 -16.79 -5.38
C SER A 230 -26.52 -17.09 -4.06
N ALA A 231 -25.96 -17.99 -3.25
CA ALA A 231 -26.48 -18.34 -1.92
C ALA A 231 -25.94 -17.43 -0.78
N SER A 232 -25.00 -16.53 -1.07
CA SER A 232 -24.47 -15.63 -0.04
C SER A 232 -25.53 -14.63 0.40
N THR A 233 -25.58 -14.37 1.70
CA THR A 233 -26.44 -13.35 2.33
C THR A 233 -25.62 -12.32 3.10
N ASN A 234 -24.29 -12.35 2.96
CA ASN A 234 -23.38 -11.47 3.68
C ASN A 234 -22.54 -10.68 2.68
N TYR A 235 -23.07 -9.51 2.31
CA TYR A 235 -22.42 -8.56 1.43
C TYR A 235 -21.98 -7.33 2.23
N GLU A 236 -20.74 -6.91 2.01
CA GLU A 236 -20.21 -5.63 2.46
C GLU A 236 -19.98 -4.75 1.23
N GLU A 237 -20.55 -3.55 1.24
CA GLU A 237 -20.33 -2.54 0.20
C GLU A 237 -19.51 -1.40 0.79
N GLU A 238 -18.38 -1.08 0.17
CA GLU A 238 -17.40 -0.12 0.66
C GLU A 238 -17.15 1.00 -0.37
N ALA A 239 -17.17 2.25 0.05
CA ALA A 239 -16.62 3.40 -0.70
C ALA A 239 -15.33 3.85 -0.04
N LEU A 240 -14.36 4.28 -0.86
CA LEU A 240 -13.00 4.50 -0.40
C LEU A 240 -12.32 5.64 -1.17
N VAL A 241 -11.78 6.58 -0.41
CA VAL A 241 -10.93 7.71 -0.85
C VAL A 241 -9.60 7.54 -0.16
N GLU A 242 -8.53 7.32 -0.93
CA GLU A 242 -7.17 7.22 -0.40
C GLU A 242 -6.27 8.21 -1.13
N LEU A 243 -5.71 9.15 -0.34
CA LEU A 243 -4.70 10.11 -0.77
C LEU A 243 -3.48 9.96 0.12
N ARG A 244 -2.28 9.84 -0.47
CA ARG A 244 -1.06 9.64 0.32
C ARG A 244 0.17 10.22 -0.35
N ASN A 245 1.19 10.43 0.48
CA ASN A 245 2.50 10.91 0.10
C ASN A 245 2.36 12.30 -0.51
N ALA A 246 2.23 13.28 0.37
CA ALA A 246 2.14 14.68 -0.03
C ALA A 246 3.40 15.07 -0.81
N TYR A 247 3.24 15.84 -1.90
CA TYR A 247 4.37 16.41 -2.60
C TYR A 247 5.04 17.53 -1.79
N ASP A 248 6.28 17.87 -2.11
CA ASP A 248 7.05 18.86 -1.34
C ASP A 248 6.37 20.24 -1.23
N HIS A 249 5.68 20.68 -2.29
CA HIS A 249 4.89 21.93 -2.24
C HIS A 249 3.68 21.81 -1.30
N ALA A 250 3.05 20.64 -1.22
CA ALA A 250 1.96 20.37 -0.29
C ALA A 250 2.47 20.31 1.16
N LYS A 251 3.67 19.74 1.40
CA LYS A 251 4.33 19.73 2.72
C LYS A 251 4.63 21.15 3.23
N ALA A 252 4.79 22.12 2.33
CA ALA A 252 4.97 23.52 2.69
C ALA A 252 3.67 24.19 3.20
N GLN A 253 2.49 23.60 2.93
CA GLN A 253 1.21 24.07 3.45
C GLN A 253 1.02 23.61 4.91
N LYS A 254 1.40 24.47 5.85
CA LYS A 254 1.47 24.14 7.27
C LYS A 254 0.17 24.44 8.01
N LEU A 255 -0.22 23.52 8.88
CA LEU A 255 -1.23 23.65 9.92
C LEU A 255 -0.54 23.94 11.25
N THR A 256 -0.94 25.00 11.94
CA THR A 256 -0.52 25.30 13.31
C THR A 256 -1.72 25.18 14.24
N PHE A 257 -1.61 24.35 15.27
CA PHE A 257 -2.69 24.19 16.25
C PHE A 257 -2.45 25.10 17.44
N ARG A 258 -3.49 25.88 17.78
CA ARG A 258 -3.50 26.65 19.02
C ARG A 258 -3.95 25.74 20.16
N SER A 259 -3.66 26.12 21.39
CA SER A 259 -4.14 25.39 22.59
C SER A 259 -5.68 25.27 22.66
N SER A 260 -6.41 26.09 21.91
CA SER A 260 -7.88 26.03 21.76
C SER A 260 -8.38 25.14 20.62
N THR A 261 -7.51 24.64 19.74
CA THR A 261 -7.89 23.72 18.66
C THR A 261 -8.38 22.40 19.25
N ARG A 262 -9.59 21.98 18.87
CA ARG A 262 -10.28 20.78 19.37
C ARG A 262 -10.71 19.82 18.26
N ALA A 263 -10.71 20.27 17.01
CA ALA A 263 -10.98 19.41 15.87
C ALA A 263 -10.33 19.95 14.58
N LEU A 264 -10.19 19.07 13.59
CA LEU A 264 -10.06 19.44 12.19
C LEU A 264 -11.40 19.26 11.52
N ARG A 265 -11.90 20.30 10.86
CA ARG A 265 -13.03 20.19 9.95
C ARG A 265 -12.48 19.93 8.54
N LEU A 266 -12.82 18.78 7.98
CA LEU A 266 -12.41 18.32 6.67
C LEU A 266 -13.56 18.52 5.69
N ARG A 267 -13.44 19.50 4.80
CA ARG A 267 -14.43 19.77 3.75
C ARG A 267 -13.93 19.21 2.42
N TRP A 268 -14.68 18.29 1.84
CA TRP A 268 -14.44 17.79 0.50
C TRP A 268 -15.27 18.59 -0.50
N SER A 269 -14.67 19.03 -1.61
CA SER A 269 -15.34 19.77 -2.68
C SER A 269 -16.58 19.07 -3.24
N LEU A 270 -16.63 17.74 -3.20
CA LEU A 270 -17.77 16.95 -3.67
C LEU A 270 -18.86 16.75 -2.60
N ARG A 271 -18.58 17.14 -1.34
CA ARG A 271 -19.51 17.10 -0.21
C ARG A 271 -19.48 18.44 0.56
N PRO A 272 -19.75 19.59 -0.10
CA PRO A 272 -19.46 20.89 0.48
C PRO A 272 -20.37 21.24 1.67
N ALA A 273 -21.61 20.75 1.70
CA ALA A 273 -22.59 21.07 2.75
C ALA A 273 -22.47 20.20 4.01
N ALA A 274 -21.69 19.11 3.94
CA ALA A 274 -21.51 18.20 5.05
C ALA A 274 -20.01 17.92 5.22
N PRO A 275 -19.27 18.78 5.91
CA PRO A 275 -17.88 18.50 6.24
C PRO A 275 -17.79 17.39 7.28
N TYR A 276 -16.67 16.67 7.29
CA TYR A 276 -16.33 15.76 8.38
C TYR A 276 -15.68 16.54 9.52
N VAL A 277 -15.82 16.02 10.74
CA VAL A 277 -15.17 16.57 11.93
C VAL A 277 -14.31 15.49 12.55
N ILE A 278 -13.01 15.75 12.64
CA ILE A 278 -11.99 14.88 13.21
C ILE A 278 -11.59 15.48 14.56
N PRO A 279 -11.96 14.86 15.69
CA PRO A 279 -11.57 15.34 17.01
C PRO A 279 -10.04 15.42 17.13
N VAL A 280 -9.52 16.46 17.79
CA VAL A 280 -8.09 16.66 18.02
C VAL A 280 -7.79 16.69 19.51
N GLU A 281 -6.91 15.79 19.94
CA GLU A 281 -6.28 15.79 21.27
C GLU A 281 -4.85 16.30 21.15
N GLN A 282 -4.49 17.30 21.95
CA GLN A 282 -3.12 17.82 22.01
C GLN A 282 -2.42 17.28 23.24
N VAL A 283 -1.47 16.37 23.02
CA VAL A 283 -0.70 15.68 24.06
C VAL A 283 0.47 16.56 24.49
N GLN A 284 0.53 16.84 25.79
CA GLN A 284 1.65 17.53 26.42
C GLN A 284 2.75 16.53 26.74
N ASN A 285 4.01 16.89 26.51
CA ASN A 285 5.20 16.09 26.86
C ASN A 285 5.09 14.60 26.49
N PRO A 286 4.82 14.26 25.21
CA PRO A 286 4.71 12.87 24.80
C PRO A 286 6.01 12.11 25.02
N GLU A 287 5.91 10.85 25.41
CA GLU A 287 7.06 10.02 25.80
C GLU A 287 8.08 9.81 24.65
N TYR A 288 7.59 9.75 23.41
CA TYR A 288 8.40 9.49 22.22
C TYR A 288 8.37 10.70 21.27
N ALA A 289 9.41 10.83 20.46
CA ALA A 289 9.43 11.72 19.32
C ALA A 289 8.63 11.14 18.14
N TYR A 290 8.31 12.01 17.17
CA TYR A 290 7.87 11.60 15.83
C TYR A 290 9.01 10.94 15.05
N GLY A 291 8.72 10.37 13.88
CA GLY A 291 9.70 9.68 13.03
C GLY A 291 9.83 8.19 13.35
N PHE A 292 10.53 7.45 12.49
CA PHE A 292 10.68 6.00 12.67
C PHE A 292 12.02 5.51 12.11
N GLY A 293 12.90 5.08 13.02
CA GLY A 293 14.21 4.51 12.70
C GLY A 293 14.27 3.02 13.02
N MET A 294 15.16 2.31 12.32
CA MET A 294 15.43 0.89 12.52
C MET A 294 16.92 0.62 12.39
N ASP A 295 17.46 -0.18 13.30
CA ASP A 295 18.80 -0.75 13.18
C ASP A 295 18.74 -2.28 13.13
N ILE A 296 19.69 -2.85 12.40
CA ILE A 296 19.93 -4.28 12.29
C ILE A 296 21.37 -4.51 12.71
N THR A 297 21.56 -5.31 13.75
CA THR A 297 22.88 -5.67 14.26
C THR A 297 23.11 -7.17 14.11
N PRO A 298 24.10 -7.62 13.32
CA PRO A 298 24.54 -9.01 13.37
C PRO A 298 25.14 -9.31 14.75
N VAL A 299 24.58 -10.32 15.42
CA VAL A 299 25.01 -10.76 16.75
C VAL A 299 26.02 -11.89 16.66
N THR A 300 25.85 -12.79 15.69
CA THR A 300 26.87 -13.81 15.39
C THR A 300 28.09 -13.13 14.77
N PRO A 301 29.29 -13.21 15.36
CA PRO A 301 30.48 -12.60 14.77
C PRO A 301 30.85 -13.31 13.45
N PRO A 302 31.32 -12.56 12.44
CA PRO A 302 31.91 -13.17 11.26
C PRO A 302 33.26 -13.82 11.62
N ARG A 303 33.84 -14.54 10.66
CA ARG A 303 35.22 -15.01 10.71
C ARG A 303 36.21 -13.82 10.85
N PRO A 304 37.48 -14.07 11.21
CA PRO A 304 38.48 -13.00 11.34
C PRO A 304 38.68 -12.12 10.09
N ASP A 305 38.36 -12.65 8.90
CA ASP A 305 38.42 -11.91 7.63
C ASP A 305 37.18 -11.03 7.36
N GLY A 306 36.20 -11.00 8.27
CA GLY A 306 34.96 -10.24 8.14
C GLY A 306 33.86 -10.96 7.36
N THR A 307 34.05 -12.22 6.97
CA THR A 307 33.06 -13.01 6.20
C THR A 307 32.35 -14.07 7.03
N TYR A 308 31.14 -14.46 6.62
CA TYR A 308 30.46 -15.65 7.11
C TYR A 308 30.75 -16.85 6.20
N ALA A 309 30.75 -18.06 6.77
CA ALA A 309 30.82 -19.30 5.99
C ALA A 309 29.49 -19.57 5.28
N PRO A 310 29.48 -20.13 4.07
CA PRO A 310 28.35 -20.97 3.65
C PRO A 310 28.03 -22.02 4.73
N GLY A 311 26.75 -22.26 5.00
CA GLY A 311 26.31 -23.12 6.11
C GLY A 311 26.24 -22.43 7.48
N SER A 312 26.61 -21.15 7.60
CA SER A 312 26.52 -20.45 8.88
C SER A 312 25.08 -20.14 9.27
N GLU A 313 24.80 -20.26 10.56
CA GLU A 313 23.64 -19.64 11.18
C GLU A 313 24.02 -18.26 11.74
N ILE A 314 23.30 -17.22 11.33
CA ILE A 314 23.59 -15.84 11.68
C ILE A 314 22.40 -15.27 12.43
N THR A 315 22.61 -14.92 13.70
CA THR A 315 21.62 -14.22 14.52
C THR A 315 21.75 -12.72 14.29
N PHE A 316 20.61 -12.05 14.16
CA PHE A 316 20.50 -10.60 14.07
C PHE A 316 19.62 -10.07 15.20
N GLN A 317 19.79 -8.79 15.53
CA GLN A 317 18.95 -8.07 16.47
C GLN A 317 18.37 -6.80 15.83
N LEU A 318 17.08 -6.58 16.05
CA LEU A 318 16.32 -5.41 15.64
C LEU A 318 16.32 -4.39 16.77
N THR A 319 16.51 -3.13 16.42
CA THR A 319 16.22 -2.02 17.33
C THR A 319 15.33 -1.01 16.62
N LEU A 320 14.09 -0.86 17.07
CA LEU A 320 13.17 0.18 16.58
C LEU A 320 13.36 1.46 17.40
N LYS A 321 13.41 2.60 16.72
CA LYS A 321 13.67 3.92 17.32
C LYS A 321 12.66 4.97 16.86
N ASP A 322 12.40 5.97 17.69
CA ASP A 322 11.78 7.20 17.21
C ASP A 322 12.78 8.08 16.44
N GLY A 323 12.32 9.21 15.89
CA GLY A 323 13.16 10.16 15.18
C GLY A 323 14.09 10.99 16.07
N ALA A 324 14.17 10.72 17.38
CA ALA A 324 15.21 11.23 18.27
C ALA A 324 16.17 10.10 18.72
N GLY A 325 16.06 8.91 18.13
CA GLY A 325 16.91 7.76 18.43
C GLY A 325 16.52 6.98 19.70
N LYS A 326 15.43 7.36 20.40
CA LYS A 326 14.95 6.61 21.58
C LYS A 326 14.35 5.28 21.15
N ARG A 327 14.76 4.20 21.82
CA ARG A 327 14.26 2.84 21.59
C ARG A 327 12.75 2.76 21.87
N LEU A 328 12.00 2.05 21.03
CA LEU A 328 10.54 1.91 21.12
C LEU A 328 10.07 0.65 21.87
N HIS A 329 10.99 -0.19 22.31
CA HIS A 329 10.75 -1.45 23.02
C HIS A 329 11.94 -1.75 23.95
N PRO A 330 11.79 -2.60 24.97
CA PRO A 330 12.93 -3.06 25.77
C PRO A 330 13.97 -3.81 24.92
N GLU A 331 15.20 -3.92 25.42
CA GLU A 331 16.21 -4.76 24.79
C GLU A 331 15.88 -6.24 24.98
N GLY A 332 16.04 -7.05 23.94
CA GLY A 332 15.80 -8.50 24.00
C GLY A 332 14.34 -8.89 23.78
N SER A 333 13.42 -7.93 23.71
CA SER A 333 11.99 -8.20 23.50
C SER A 333 11.33 -7.19 22.59
N LEU A 334 10.33 -7.68 21.86
CA LEU A 334 9.32 -6.88 21.19
C LEU A 334 7.98 -7.10 21.91
N PRO A 335 7.03 -6.14 21.82
CA PRO A 335 5.68 -6.36 22.33
C PRO A 335 5.04 -7.62 21.72
N THR A 336 4.19 -8.29 22.48
CA THR A 336 3.39 -9.41 21.98
C THR A 336 2.43 -8.93 20.89
N TYR A 337 1.83 -9.87 20.15
CA TYR A 337 0.88 -9.48 19.11
C TYR A 337 -0.34 -8.79 19.70
N ASN A 338 -0.91 -9.30 20.81
CA ASN A 338 -2.09 -8.70 21.46
C ASN A 338 -1.81 -7.36 22.17
N GLU A 339 -0.56 -7.05 22.51
CA GLU A 339 -0.18 -5.72 23.02
C GLU A 339 -0.17 -4.64 21.92
N VAL A 340 -0.13 -5.05 20.65
CA VAL A 340 0.01 -4.15 19.49
C VAL A 340 -1.22 -4.18 18.60
N ALA A 341 -1.78 -5.35 18.30
CA ALA A 341 -2.92 -5.47 17.39
C ALA A 341 -4.25 -5.30 18.14
N PRO A 342 -5.27 -4.69 17.51
CA PRO A 342 -5.28 -4.17 16.14
C PRO A 342 -4.85 -2.70 16.00
N ASP A 343 -4.69 -1.96 17.11
CA ASP A 343 -4.71 -0.49 17.12
C ASP A 343 -3.34 0.19 17.35
N GLY A 344 -2.28 -0.60 17.52
CA GLY A 344 -0.94 -0.16 17.89
C GLY A 344 -0.75 -0.07 19.40
N ASN A 345 0.50 0.03 19.85
CA ASN A 345 0.84 0.31 21.24
C ASN A 345 1.18 1.80 21.46
N GLU A 346 1.48 2.19 22.70
CA GLU A 346 1.83 3.58 23.03
C GLU A 346 3.04 4.12 22.25
N ALA A 347 4.04 3.27 21.98
CA ALA A 347 5.21 3.62 21.19
C ALA A 347 4.91 3.76 19.68
N GLY A 348 3.74 3.30 19.23
CA GLY A 348 3.29 3.32 17.84
C GLY A 348 3.79 2.17 16.98
N ILE A 349 4.34 1.10 17.59
CA ILE A 349 4.73 -0.13 16.88
C ILE A 349 3.46 -0.76 16.29
N ASN A 350 3.57 -1.30 15.08
CA ASN A 350 2.49 -2.05 14.44
C ASN A 350 2.99 -3.38 13.90
N TYR A 351 2.09 -4.37 13.91
CA TYR A 351 2.26 -5.67 13.26
C TYR A 351 1.22 -5.89 12.17
N TYR A 352 1.31 -7.05 11.53
CA TYR A 352 0.38 -7.46 10.48
C TYR A 352 -1.08 -7.33 10.92
N ARG A 353 -1.87 -6.54 10.19
CA ARG A 353 -3.27 -6.21 10.57
C ARG A 353 -4.32 -6.82 9.66
N ALA A 354 -3.94 -7.47 8.56
CA ALA A 354 -4.90 -7.83 7.52
C ALA A 354 -5.93 -8.91 7.96
N PHE A 355 -5.74 -9.57 9.10
CA PHE A 355 -6.77 -10.41 9.74
C PHE A 355 -8.00 -9.61 10.20
N PHE A 356 -7.82 -8.34 10.55
CA PHE A 356 -8.90 -7.45 11.03
C PHE A 356 -9.31 -6.41 9.98
N ASP A 357 -8.41 -6.06 9.08
CA ASP A 357 -8.64 -5.07 8.01
C ASP A 357 -8.04 -5.56 6.69
N ALA A 358 -8.73 -6.49 6.03
CA ALA A 358 -8.25 -7.22 4.85
C ALA A 358 -7.82 -6.29 3.70
N THR A 359 -6.53 -6.26 3.34
CA THR A 359 -6.04 -5.36 2.29
C THR A 359 -6.12 -5.97 0.89
N THR A 360 -5.91 -5.16 -0.14
CA THR A 360 -5.91 -5.62 -1.53
C THR A 360 -4.92 -4.79 -2.34
N THR A 361 -4.01 -5.45 -3.05
CA THR A 361 -3.03 -4.79 -3.91
C THR A 361 -3.74 -3.86 -4.88
N TYR A 362 -3.23 -2.63 -5.00
CA TYR A 362 -3.87 -1.50 -5.67
C TYR A 362 -5.21 -1.06 -5.05
N TYR A 363 -6.20 -1.96 -4.87
CA TYR A 363 -7.62 -1.65 -4.66
C TYR A 363 -8.07 -1.33 -3.22
N ARG A 364 -7.37 -1.74 -2.17
CA ARG A 364 -7.84 -1.49 -0.80
C ARG A 364 -6.70 -1.33 0.19
N ARG A 365 -6.45 -0.10 0.64
CA ARG A 365 -5.68 0.29 1.84
C ARG A 365 -4.45 -0.56 2.19
N LYS A 366 -3.61 -0.89 1.20
CA LYS A 366 -2.45 -1.80 1.39
C LYS A 366 -1.41 -1.32 2.41
N HIS A 367 -1.32 0.00 2.68
CA HIS A 367 -0.47 0.52 3.77
C HIS A 367 -0.89 0.04 5.16
N ARG A 368 -2.18 -0.24 5.37
CA ARG A 368 -2.71 -0.68 6.66
C ARG A 368 -2.37 -2.11 7.01
N GLU A 369 -1.76 -2.85 6.08
CA GLU A 369 -1.24 -4.18 6.37
C GLU A 369 -0.21 -4.18 7.50
N ARG A 370 0.62 -3.11 7.60
CA ARG A 370 1.48 -2.80 8.76
C ARG A 370 2.43 -3.92 9.21
N MET A 371 2.78 -4.84 8.31
CA MET A 371 3.68 -5.96 8.60
C MET A 371 5.08 -5.50 9.00
N LEU A 372 5.56 -5.94 10.16
CA LEU A 372 6.98 -5.93 10.53
C LEU A 372 7.60 -7.26 10.05
N MET A 373 8.60 -7.18 9.18
CA MET A 373 9.21 -8.34 8.54
C MET A 373 10.67 -8.07 8.24
N THR A 374 11.47 -9.13 8.28
CA THR A 374 12.87 -9.17 7.91
C THR A 374 13.11 -10.14 6.76
N GLN A 375 14.14 -9.93 5.94
CA GLN A 375 14.60 -10.87 4.91
C GLN A 375 16.12 -10.89 4.80
N ILE A 376 16.66 -12.01 4.30
CA ILE A 376 17.98 -12.10 3.70
C ILE A 376 17.84 -12.54 2.23
N ILE A 377 18.64 -11.96 1.34
CA ILE A 377 18.71 -12.37 -0.06
C ILE A 377 20.13 -12.24 -0.59
N GLY A 378 20.58 -13.22 -1.38
CA GLY A 378 21.87 -13.13 -2.06
C GLY A 378 22.37 -14.43 -2.72
N PRO A 379 23.58 -14.37 -3.30
CA PRO A 379 24.46 -13.21 -3.29
C PRO A 379 23.97 -12.11 -4.26
N ALA A 380 24.42 -10.87 -4.08
CA ALA A 380 23.81 -9.70 -4.70
C ALA A 380 23.79 -9.78 -6.22
N GLN A 381 24.86 -10.29 -6.84
CA GLN A 381 25.00 -10.45 -8.28
C GLN A 381 23.95 -11.34 -8.94
N ASP A 382 23.27 -12.19 -8.16
CA ASP A 382 22.27 -13.13 -8.66
C ASP A 382 20.84 -12.73 -8.29
N ILE A 383 20.66 -11.61 -7.60
CA ILE A 383 19.34 -11.14 -7.19
C ILE A 383 18.44 -10.96 -8.41
N GLN A 384 17.33 -11.69 -8.39
CA GLN A 384 16.31 -11.69 -9.42
C GLN A 384 14.92 -11.93 -8.80
N PRO A 385 13.83 -11.72 -9.54
CA PRO A 385 12.51 -12.00 -9.02
C PRO A 385 12.31 -13.49 -8.68
N ILE A 386 11.84 -13.73 -7.45
CA ILE A 386 11.53 -15.05 -6.92
C ILE A 386 10.25 -15.60 -7.55
N ARG A 387 10.25 -16.89 -7.89
CA ARG A 387 9.10 -17.60 -8.47
C ARG A 387 8.68 -18.79 -7.64
N SER A 388 9.50 -19.18 -6.66
CA SER A 388 9.14 -20.16 -5.66
C SER A 388 7.96 -19.73 -4.82
N ILE A 389 6.88 -20.52 -4.89
CA ILE A 389 5.70 -20.29 -4.07
C ILE A 389 5.94 -20.89 -2.69
N VAL A 390 5.71 -20.06 -1.66
CA VAL A 390 5.72 -20.50 -0.27
C VAL A 390 4.32 -20.98 0.09
N SER A 391 4.21 -22.25 0.49
CA SER A 391 2.94 -22.85 0.89
C SER A 391 2.41 -22.26 2.20
N MET A 392 1.11 -22.37 2.44
CA MET A 392 0.52 -21.97 3.74
C MET A 392 1.12 -22.77 4.90
N ASP A 393 1.41 -24.06 4.70
CA ASP A 393 1.96 -24.93 5.75
C ASP A 393 3.27 -24.39 6.33
N ALA A 394 4.12 -23.76 5.51
CA ALA A 394 5.35 -23.14 5.97
C ALA A 394 5.14 -21.97 6.95
N PHE A 395 3.94 -21.36 6.97
CA PHE A 395 3.56 -20.31 7.93
C PHE A 395 2.89 -20.88 9.19
N LEU A 396 2.44 -22.13 9.16
CA LEU A 396 1.72 -22.78 10.26
C LEU A 396 2.60 -23.77 11.03
N ASP A 397 3.74 -24.16 10.47
CA ASP A 397 4.67 -25.11 11.08
C ASP A 397 5.28 -24.54 12.38
N PRO A 398 5.02 -25.15 13.56
CA PRO A 398 5.61 -24.69 14.82
C PRO A 398 7.13 -24.72 14.86
N ALA A 399 7.78 -25.54 14.02
CA ALA A 399 9.22 -25.72 14.01
C ALA A 399 9.96 -24.72 13.11
N VAL A 400 9.24 -23.85 12.40
CA VAL A 400 9.81 -22.94 11.41
C VAL A 400 9.51 -21.48 11.79
N ASP A 401 10.53 -20.78 12.26
CA ASP A 401 10.45 -19.34 12.53
C ASP A 401 10.69 -18.55 11.23
N GLU A 402 11.70 -18.94 10.44
CA GLU A 402 12.08 -18.29 9.18
C GLU A 402 11.77 -19.15 7.94
N GLN A 403 11.06 -18.56 6.98
CA GLN A 403 10.62 -19.24 5.77
C GLN A 403 11.68 -19.10 4.66
N VAL A 404 12.10 -20.24 4.10
CA VAL A 404 12.89 -20.27 2.86
C VAL A 404 11.98 -19.93 1.71
N VAL A 405 12.28 -18.85 1.00
CA VAL A 405 11.44 -18.34 -0.10
C VAL A 405 12.09 -18.44 -1.46
N ALA A 406 13.41 -18.60 -1.51
CA ALA A 406 14.12 -18.92 -2.73
C ALA A 406 15.32 -19.81 -2.41
N THR A 407 15.60 -20.74 -3.32
CA THR A 407 16.82 -21.55 -3.28
C THR A 407 17.64 -21.32 -4.55
N PRO A 408 18.98 -21.43 -4.49
CA PRO A 408 19.82 -21.30 -5.68
C PRO A 408 19.40 -22.25 -6.81
N GLU A 409 19.00 -23.47 -6.50
CA GLU A 409 18.68 -24.51 -7.50
C GLU A 409 17.39 -24.19 -8.26
N ARG A 410 16.41 -23.57 -7.60
CA ARG A 410 15.08 -23.30 -8.17
C ARG A 410 14.96 -21.88 -8.72
N ASP A 411 15.46 -20.90 -7.99
CA ASP A 411 15.29 -19.49 -8.31
C ASP A 411 16.57 -18.82 -8.82
N GLY A 412 17.72 -19.50 -8.73
CA GLY A 412 19.02 -18.91 -9.05
C GLY A 412 19.50 -17.91 -8.00
N VAL A 413 18.86 -17.85 -6.83
CA VAL A 413 19.23 -16.97 -5.71
C VAL A 413 18.74 -17.60 -4.40
N PHE A 414 19.46 -17.38 -3.29
CA PHE A 414 18.97 -17.75 -1.97
C PHE A 414 18.18 -16.60 -1.33
N SER A 415 17.07 -16.92 -0.68
CA SER A 415 16.39 -15.98 0.21
C SER A 415 15.60 -16.68 1.32
N GLN A 416 15.64 -16.07 2.51
CA GLN A 416 14.76 -16.37 3.64
C GLN A 416 14.08 -15.07 4.10
N PHE A 417 12.89 -15.17 4.67
CA PHE A 417 12.27 -14.07 5.42
C PHE A 417 11.74 -14.56 6.77
N ALA A 418 11.50 -13.62 7.68
CA ALA A 418 10.75 -13.88 8.91
C ALA A 418 9.80 -12.71 9.19
N THR A 419 8.56 -12.98 9.59
CA THR A 419 7.72 -11.94 10.20
C THR A 419 8.11 -11.72 11.66
N LEU A 420 7.82 -10.56 12.23
CA LEU A 420 7.99 -10.31 13.66
C LEU A 420 6.64 -9.81 14.23
N PRO A 421 5.94 -10.59 15.08
CA PRO A 421 6.27 -11.95 15.53
C PRO A 421 6.36 -12.97 14.39
N PHE A 422 7.06 -14.09 14.63
CA PHE A 422 7.27 -15.15 13.64
C PHE A 422 5.96 -15.70 13.08
N ALA A 423 6.02 -16.20 11.85
CA ALA A 423 4.83 -16.59 11.08
C ALA A 423 4.02 -17.67 11.80
N ASN A 424 4.72 -18.65 12.37
CA ASN A 424 4.18 -19.74 13.20
C ASN A 424 3.50 -19.28 14.49
N VAL A 425 3.72 -18.03 14.94
CA VAL A 425 2.98 -17.39 16.03
C VAL A 425 1.85 -16.55 15.47
N LEU A 426 2.14 -15.74 14.45
CA LEU A 426 1.22 -14.78 13.86
C LEU A 426 0.04 -15.45 13.13
N PHE A 427 0.33 -16.26 12.11
CA PHE A 427 -0.67 -16.92 11.27
C PHE A 427 -1.34 -18.05 12.05
N ARG A 428 -0.56 -18.92 12.70
CA ARG A 428 -1.12 -19.99 13.52
C ARG A 428 -2.02 -19.44 14.64
N GLY A 429 -1.69 -18.30 15.25
CA GLY A 429 -2.56 -17.66 16.24
C GLY A 429 -3.89 -17.19 15.67
N ALA A 430 -3.95 -16.85 14.38
CA ALA A 430 -5.19 -16.52 13.67
C ALA A 430 -6.03 -17.78 13.38
N PHE A 431 -5.40 -18.88 12.95
CA PHE A 431 -6.09 -20.11 12.57
C PHE A 431 -6.45 -21.02 13.77
N PHE A 432 -5.68 -20.93 14.85
CA PHE A 432 -5.83 -21.74 16.07
C PHE A 432 -5.84 -20.84 17.33
N PRO A 433 -6.84 -19.95 17.47
CA PRO A 433 -6.86 -18.92 18.51
C PRO A 433 -6.88 -19.47 19.94
N THR A 434 -7.33 -20.72 20.13
CA THR A 434 -7.36 -21.38 21.44
C THR A 434 -5.97 -21.74 21.99
N GLU A 435 -4.91 -21.63 21.17
CA GLU A 435 -3.53 -21.93 21.59
C GLU A 435 -2.83 -20.76 22.30
N GLY A 436 -3.45 -19.57 22.37
CA GLY A 436 -2.90 -18.41 23.08
C GLY A 436 -1.59 -17.87 22.49
N LEU A 437 -1.33 -18.09 21.19
CA LEU A 437 -0.06 -17.74 20.55
C LEU A 437 0.19 -16.23 20.52
N TRP A 438 -0.86 -15.42 20.36
CA TRP A 438 -0.73 -13.96 20.25
C TRP A 438 -0.32 -13.25 21.54
N ASP A 439 -0.37 -13.94 22.68
CA ASP A 439 0.13 -13.45 23.98
C ASP A 439 1.57 -13.90 24.26
N ARG A 440 2.19 -14.70 23.37
CA ARG A 440 3.56 -15.16 23.57
C ARG A 440 4.54 -13.99 23.48
N PRO A 441 5.57 -13.95 24.35
CA PRO A 441 6.65 -12.99 24.24
C PRO A 441 7.27 -13.00 22.84
N ASN A 442 7.48 -11.83 22.28
CA ASN A 442 8.13 -11.68 20.98
C ASN A 442 9.61 -11.28 21.18
N SER A 443 10.50 -11.84 20.37
CA SER A 443 11.94 -11.58 20.43
C SER A 443 12.31 -10.45 19.48
N ASP A 444 13.26 -9.60 19.87
CA ASP A 444 13.89 -8.64 18.94
C ASP A 444 15.04 -9.27 18.13
N LYS A 445 15.29 -10.57 18.30
CA LYS A 445 16.30 -11.36 17.59
C LYS A 445 15.65 -12.43 16.71
N TRP A 446 16.29 -12.69 15.57
CA TRP A 446 15.95 -13.78 14.64
C TRP A 446 17.22 -14.38 14.06
N GLN A 447 17.12 -15.52 13.37
CA GLN A 447 18.25 -16.22 12.78
C GLN A 447 18.05 -16.43 11.28
N TYR A 448 19.14 -16.43 10.51
CA TYR A 448 19.10 -16.95 9.15
C TYR A 448 20.16 -18.02 8.98
N THR A 449 19.80 -19.07 8.22
CA THR A 449 20.72 -20.17 7.90
C THR A 449 21.15 -20.03 6.46
N ILE A 450 22.40 -19.62 6.26
CA ILE A 450 23.00 -19.55 4.93
C ILE A 450 23.17 -20.99 4.42
N PRO A 451 22.72 -21.33 3.20
CA PRO A 451 22.91 -22.67 2.66
C PRO A 451 24.38 -23.09 2.63
N ALA A 452 24.67 -24.38 2.82
CA ALA A 452 26.03 -24.90 2.76
C ALA A 452 26.66 -24.74 1.37
N ASN A 453 25.83 -24.65 0.32
CA ASN A 453 26.22 -24.42 -1.06
C ASN A 453 25.99 -22.96 -1.52
N ALA A 454 25.84 -22.02 -0.59
CA ALA A 454 25.72 -20.61 -0.90
C ALA A 454 26.95 -20.11 -1.70
N GLU A 455 26.69 -19.43 -2.81
CA GLU A 455 27.75 -18.81 -3.61
C GLU A 455 28.39 -17.64 -2.87
N PRO A 456 29.72 -17.41 -3.02
CA PRO A 456 30.37 -16.27 -2.40
C PRO A 456 29.84 -14.93 -2.90
N GLY A 457 29.63 -13.98 -2.00
CA GLY A 457 29.33 -12.60 -2.34
C GLY A 457 28.68 -11.81 -1.20
N THR A 458 28.08 -10.68 -1.58
CA THR A 458 27.34 -9.80 -0.66
C THR A 458 25.89 -10.26 -0.53
N TYR A 459 25.39 -10.37 0.70
CA TYR A 459 23.99 -10.69 1.00
C TYR A 459 23.33 -9.48 1.64
N LEU A 460 22.08 -9.20 1.27
CA LEU A 460 21.32 -8.06 1.77
C LEU A 460 20.37 -8.54 2.86
N VAL A 461 20.53 -8.01 4.07
CA VAL A 461 19.61 -8.24 5.19
C VAL A 461 18.76 -7.00 5.37
N THR A 462 17.44 -7.13 5.30
CA THR A 462 16.52 -5.98 5.29
C THR A 462 15.37 -6.18 6.25
N VAL A 463 15.09 -5.16 7.07
CA VAL A 463 13.88 -5.08 7.89
C VAL A 463 12.98 -3.99 7.32
N LYS A 464 11.67 -4.24 7.31
CA LYS A 464 10.64 -3.24 7.03
C LYS A 464 9.57 -3.24 8.10
N GLY A 465 8.93 -2.10 8.31
CA GLY A 465 7.83 -1.95 9.24
C GLY A 465 7.05 -0.66 9.02
N ARG A 466 6.08 -0.40 9.90
CA ARG A 466 5.31 0.86 9.89
C ARG A 466 5.06 1.33 11.32
N ARG A 467 5.13 2.64 11.55
CA ARG A 467 4.83 3.28 12.83
C ARG A 467 3.65 4.21 12.69
N THR A 468 2.69 4.09 13.59
CA THR A 468 1.58 5.04 13.72
C THR A 468 1.68 5.70 15.10
N TYR A 469 2.02 6.98 15.15
CA TYR A 469 2.29 7.68 16.40
C TYR A 469 1.79 9.12 16.34
N LEU A 470 0.93 9.51 17.30
CA LEU A 470 0.38 10.88 17.43
C LEU A 470 0.00 11.54 16.10
N GLY A 471 -0.81 10.84 15.31
CA GLY A 471 -1.36 11.34 14.04
C GLY A 471 -0.44 11.20 12.84
N GLU A 472 0.82 10.79 13.04
CA GLU A 472 1.73 10.38 11.98
C GLU A 472 1.54 8.89 11.65
N ASP A 473 1.56 8.53 10.36
CA ASP A 473 1.56 7.13 9.90
C ASP A 473 2.61 6.96 8.80
N ILE A 474 3.77 6.40 9.15
CA ILE A 474 4.94 6.36 8.26
C ILE A 474 5.55 4.95 8.18
N PRO A 475 5.97 4.52 6.98
CA PRO A 475 6.78 3.32 6.84
C PRO A 475 8.23 3.58 7.29
N GLY A 476 8.98 2.50 7.52
CA GLY A 476 10.42 2.53 7.68
C GLY A 476 11.06 1.23 7.20
N SER A 477 12.30 1.32 6.75
CA SER A 477 13.10 0.15 6.43
C SER A 477 14.58 0.40 6.71
N ARG A 478 15.34 -0.69 6.84
CA ARG A 478 16.80 -0.68 6.94
C ARG A 478 17.35 -1.87 6.19
N THR A 479 18.38 -1.65 5.38
CA THR A 479 19.17 -2.72 4.75
C THR A 479 20.61 -2.63 5.24
N ILE A 480 21.20 -3.77 5.59
CA ILE A 480 22.64 -3.93 5.80
C ILE A 480 23.19 -4.98 4.83
N GLU A 481 24.50 -4.90 4.57
CA GLU A 481 25.23 -5.88 3.78
C GLU A 481 26.03 -6.78 4.71
N ILE A 482 26.04 -8.09 4.43
CA ILE A 482 26.99 -9.04 5.01
C ILE A 482 27.77 -9.72 3.88
N GLN A 483 28.98 -10.18 4.17
CA GLN A 483 29.80 -10.91 3.22
C GLN A 483 29.80 -12.41 3.53
N VAL A 484 29.57 -13.25 2.52
CA VAL A 484 29.57 -14.71 2.62
C VAL A 484 30.64 -15.27 1.71
N GLY A 485 31.56 -16.08 2.25
CA GLY A 485 32.58 -16.83 1.50
C GLY A 485 33.68 -16.00 0.81
N THR A 486 33.53 -14.68 0.69
CA THR A 486 34.50 -13.76 0.06
C THR A 486 34.42 -12.39 0.71
N THR A 487 35.53 -11.65 0.77
CA THR A 487 35.56 -10.25 1.19
C THR A 487 35.20 -9.30 0.04
N GLN A 488 35.16 -9.81 -1.19
CA GLN A 488 34.83 -9.01 -2.36
C GLN A 488 33.33 -8.68 -2.39
N ARG A 489 33.03 -7.39 -2.27
CA ARG A 489 31.66 -6.89 -2.42
C ARG A 489 31.13 -7.15 -3.84
N THR A 490 29.92 -7.69 -3.93
CA THR A 490 29.19 -7.90 -5.18
C THR A 490 27.97 -6.98 -5.26
N GLN A 491 27.41 -6.80 -6.46
CA GLN A 491 26.33 -5.84 -6.70
C GLN A 491 25.21 -6.46 -7.54
N ALA A 492 23.97 -6.07 -7.26
CA ALA A 492 22.81 -6.56 -7.98
C ALA A 492 22.70 -6.00 -9.40
N PRO A 493 22.48 -6.85 -10.41
CA PRO A 493 22.23 -6.41 -11.77
C PRO A 493 20.83 -5.80 -11.86
N MET A 494 20.75 -4.48 -11.96
CA MET A 494 19.47 -3.80 -12.13
C MET A 494 19.03 -3.90 -13.59
N THR A 495 18.00 -4.69 -13.86
CA THR A 495 17.42 -4.88 -15.20
C THR A 495 16.22 -3.97 -15.49
N THR A 496 15.82 -3.20 -14.48
CA THR A 496 14.72 -2.22 -14.57
C THR A 496 15.17 -0.86 -14.03
N GLY A 497 14.44 0.20 -14.38
CA GLY A 497 14.68 1.58 -14.00
C GLY A 497 14.90 2.50 -15.21
N PRO A 498 15.28 3.77 -14.97
CA PRO A 498 15.34 4.42 -13.67
C PRO A 498 13.94 4.85 -13.17
N CYS A 499 13.56 4.45 -11.95
CA CYS A 499 12.23 4.71 -11.39
C CYS A 499 12.00 6.17 -10.98
N ASN A 500 13.08 6.88 -10.63
CA ASN A 500 13.08 8.29 -10.21
C ASN A 500 12.65 9.26 -11.31
N SER A 501 12.55 8.80 -12.56
CA SER A 501 11.96 9.56 -13.67
C SER A 501 10.49 9.93 -13.42
N CYS A 502 9.76 9.11 -12.64
CA CYS A 502 8.36 9.34 -12.26
C CYS A 502 8.14 9.36 -10.74
N HIS A 503 9.09 8.87 -9.95
CA HIS A 503 9.03 8.79 -8.49
C HIS A 503 9.92 9.87 -7.85
N SER A 504 9.39 11.09 -7.71
CA SER A 504 10.10 12.25 -7.17
C SER A 504 9.18 13.19 -6.38
N GLN A 505 9.77 14.15 -5.68
CA GLN A 505 9.14 15.25 -4.94
C GLN A 505 8.15 14.82 -3.83
N GLY A 506 8.26 13.60 -3.30
CA GLY A 506 7.26 12.98 -2.44
C GLY A 506 6.87 11.56 -2.89
N GLY A 507 7.15 11.23 -4.15
CA GLY A 507 6.92 9.91 -4.76
C GLY A 507 8.10 8.94 -4.69
N GLU A 508 9.24 9.33 -4.11
CA GLU A 508 10.46 8.53 -4.03
C GLU A 508 10.23 7.20 -3.30
N LEU A 509 10.92 6.14 -3.73
CA LEU A 509 10.84 4.82 -3.07
C LEU A 509 11.29 4.84 -1.61
N SER A 510 12.16 5.77 -1.23
CA SER A 510 12.56 6.05 0.15
C SER A 510 11.44 6.70 0.99
N GLN A 511 10.34 7.13 0.38
CA GLN A 511 9.18 7.72 1.08
C GLN A 511 7.89 6.92 0.89
N VAL A 512 7.68 6.30 -0.28
CA VAL A 512 6.47 5.54 -0.58
C VAL A 512 6.57 4.08 -0.13
N LEU A 513 5.43 3.41 -0.03
CA LEU A 513 5.31 1.98 0.30
C LEU A 513 5.97 1.64 1.65
N HIS A 514 7.19 1.09 1.61
CA HIS A 514 7.95 0.63 2.77
C HIS A 514 9.17 1.52 3.07
N ALA A 515 9.31 2.68 2.42
CA ALA A 515 10.47 3.56 2.54
C ALA A 515 11.79 2.79 2.29
N ASN A 516 11.85 2.07 1.17
CA ASN A 516 13.02 1.28 0.76
C ASN A 516 13.34 1.59 -0.70
N ASP A 517 14.46 2.26 -0.94
CA ASP A 517 14.99 2.58 -2.27
C ASP A 517 16.01 1.55 -2.78
N ASN A 518 16.44 0.60 -1.94
CA ASN A 518 17.21 -0.56 -2.38
C ASN A 518 16.27 -1.56 -3.08
N ARG A 519 16.14 -1.38 -4.40
CA ARG A 519 15.27 -2.20 -5.25
C ARG A 519 15.66 -3.69 -5.28
N ALA A 520 16.92 -4.03 -5.04
CA ALA A 520 17.36 -5.42 -4.96
C ALA A 520 16.82 -6.11 -3.70
N ALA A 521 16.69 -5.38 -2.60
CA ALA A 521 16.12 -5.89 -1.35
C ALA A 521 14.59 -6.13 -1.41
N CYS A 522 13.91 -5.70 -2.47
CA CYS A 522 12.47 -5.93 -2.62
C CYS A 522 12.15 -7.42 -2.83
N ALA A 523 13.02 -8.17 -3.52
CA ALA A 523 12.65 -9.49 -4.07
C ALA A 523 12.35 -10.54 -2.99
N GLY A 524 13.10 -10.61 -1.89
CA GLY A 524 12.85 -11.62 -0.84
C GLY A 524 11.56 -11.40 -0.06
N CYS A 525 11.19 -10.14 0.21
CA CYS A 525 9.87 -9.83 0.80
C CYS A 525 8.71 -9.94 -0.19
N HIS A 526 9.01 -9.91 -1.49
CA HIS A 526 8.03 -10.01 -2.58
C HIS A 526 8.23 -11.33 -3.32
N ALA A 527 8.09 -12.43 -2.59
CA ALA A 527 7.95 -13.78 -3.13
C ALA A 527 6.46 -14.12 -3.31
N PRO A 528 6.10 -15.08 -4.17
CA PRO A 528 4.72 -15.57 -4.24
C PRO A 528 4.37 -16.40 -3.02
N LEU A 529 3.24 -16.08 -2.38
CA LEU A 529 2.74 -16.78 -1.20
C LEU A 529 1.40 -17.44 -1.53
N ALA A 530 1.11 -18.62 -0.99
CA ALA A 530 -0.12 -19.36 -1.30
C ALA A 530 -1.42 -18.55 -1.03
N PHE A 531 -1.38 -17.59 -0.12
CA PHE A 531 -2.51 -16.70 0.23
C PHE A 531 -2.38 -15.27 -0.33
N GLU A 532 -1.28 -14.99 -1.04
CA GLU A 532 -0.99 -13.71 -1.66
C GLU A 532 -0.12 -13.96 -2.91
N LEU A 533 -0.70 -14.62 -3.91
CA LEU A 533 0.02 -14.99 -5.13
C LEU A 533 0.49 -13.74 -5.89
N GLU A 534 -0.16 -12.60 -5.73
CA GLU A 534 0.34 -11.33 -6.27
C GLU A 534 1.55 -10.77 -5.52
N GLY A 535 2.09 -11.48 -4.53
CA GLY A 535 3.36 -11.25 -3.84
C GLY A 535 4.48 -10.66 -4.69
N PRO A 536 4.82 -11.27 -5.84
CA PRO A 536 6.02 -10.95 -6.58
C PRO A 536 6.11 -9.53 -7.10
N ILE A 537 7.31 -8.95 -7.00
CA ILE A 537 7.52 -7.54 -7.32
C ILE A 537 7.16 -7.21 -8.77
N PHE A 538 7.41 -8.14 -9.71
CA PHE A 538 7.06 -7.96 -11.11
C PHE A 538 5.53 -7.94 -11.33
N VAL A 539 4.78 -8.81 -10.64
CA VAL A 539 3.31 -8.84 -10.67
C VAL A 539 2.75 -7.53 -10.11
N ARG A 540 3.19 -7.13 -8.89
CA ARG A 540 2.68 -5.92 -8.25
C ARG A 540 2.99 -4.66 -9.04
N THR A 541 4.20 -4.56 -9.58
CA THR A 541 4.64 -3.38 -10.33
C THR A 541 3.80 -3.24 -11.59
N HIS A 542 3.66 -4.30 -12.39
CA HIS A 542 2.79 -4.27 -13.57
C HIS A 542 1.32 -4.00 -13.22
N PHE A 543 0.79 -4.64 -12.18
CA PHE A 543 -0.61 -4.48 -11.78
C PHE A 543 -0.93 -3.05 -11.33
N ILE A 544 -0.08 -2.45 -10.48
CA ILE A 544 -0.30 -1.09 -9.97
C ILE A 544 -0.26 -0.06 -11.12
N HIS A 545 0.70 -0.18 -12.03
CA HIS A 545 0.85 0.77 -13.13
C HIS A 545 -0.23 0.56 -14.20
N SER A 546 -0.58 -0.68 -14.55
CA SER A 546 -1.61 -0.96 -15.56
C SER A 546 -3.03 -0.58 -15.11
N ARG A 547 -3.30 -0.55 -13.80
CA ARG A 547 -4.60 -0.10 -13.28
C ARG A 547 -4.60 1.40 -12.97
N SER A 548 -3.46 2.09 -13.04
CA SER A 548 -3.39 3.54 -12.82
C SER A 548 -3.61 4.30 -14.12
N ASN A 549 -4.69 5.10 -14.20
CA ASN A 549 -4.89 6.03 -15.32
C ASN A 549 -3.97 7.26 -15.25
N ARG A 550 -3.10 7.32 -14.24
CA ARG A 550 -2.14 8.40 -13.98
C ARG A 550 -0.69 7.93 -14.22
N PHE A 551 -0.49 6.80 -14.89
CA PHE A 551 0.82 6.36 -15.35
C PHE A 551 1.26 7.21 -16.55
N ASP A 552 2.47 7.76 -16.48
CA ASP A 552 2.92 8.84 -17.38
C ASP A 552 3.52 8.33 -18.71
N ALA A 553 3.24 7.08 -19.10
CA ALA A 553 3.71 6.44 -20.34
C ALA A 553 2.68 5.42 -20.89
N PRO A 554 2.72 5.09 -22.20
CA PRO A 554 1.95 3.98 -22.75
C PRO A 554 2.32 2.65 -22.06
N LEU A 555 1.32 1.83 -21.73
CA LEU A 555 1.52 0.60 -20.96
C LEU A 555 2.29 -0.47 -21.73
N GLU A 556 2.19 -0.46 -23.06
CA GLU A 556 2.92 -1.34 -23.96
C GLU A 556 4.41 -0.94 -24.11
N LYS A 557 4.80 0.28 -23.71
CA LYS A 557 6.17 0.78 -23.83
C LYS A 557 7.04 0.28 -22.67
N CYS A 558 7.42 -1.00 -22.74
CA CYS A 558 8.26 -1.67 -21.74
C CYS A 558 9.56 -0.92 -21.43
N SER A 559 10.20 -0.29 -22.43
CA SER A 559 11.42 0.54 -22.31
C SER A 559 11.28 1.74 -21.36
N SER A 560 10.06 2.06 -20.89
CA SER A 560 9.86 3.05 -19.82
C SER A 560 10.38 2.55 -18.46
N CYS A 561 10.46 1.23 -18.27
CA CYS A 561 10.88 0.60 -17.01
C CYS A 561 11.93 -0.50 -17.20
N HIS A 562 11.98 -1.16 -18.35
CA HIS A 562 12.93 -2.24 -18.64
C HIS A 562 14.17 -1.68 -19.35
N LEU A 563 15.35 -2.05 -18.85
CA LEU A 563 16.62 -1.52 -19.35
C LEU A 563 17.19 -2.31 -20.52
N THR A 564 16.78 -3.57 -20.68
CA THR A 564 17.30 -4.47 -21.73
C THR A 564 16.20 -5.36 -22.31
N LYS A 565 16.42 -5.88 -23.51
CA LYS A 565 15.50 -6.82 -24.18
C LYS A 565 15.36 -8.12 -23.40
N GLU A 566 16.44 -8.61 -22.79
CA GLU A 566 16.49 -9.85 -22.02
C GLU A 566 15.53 -9.77 -20.82
N SER A 567 15.40 -8.58 -20.22
CA SER A 567 14.56 -8.35 -19.05
C SER A 567 13.05 -8.53 -19.29
N ILE A 568 12.61 -8.58 -20.56
CA ILE A 568 11.20 -8.82 -20.94
C ILE A 568 10.96 -10.20 -21.56
N GLN A 569 11.99 -11.06 -21.69
CA GLN A 569 11.83 -12.34 -22.40
C GLN A 569 11.21 -13.46 -21.56
N ARG A 570 11.23 -13.36 -20.23
CA ARG A 570 10.64 -14.39 -19.39
C ARG A 570 9.12 -14.16 -19.24
N THR A 571 8.36 -14.76 -20.13
CA THR A 571 6.89 -14.72 -20.09
C THR A 571 6.31 -15.79 -19.17
N SER A 572 5.39 -15.42 -18.28
CA SER A 572 4.53 -16.32 -17.51
C SER A 572 3.11 -15.77 -17.47
N GLN A 573 2.13 -16.62 -17.15
CA GLN A 573 0.74 -16.19 -17.00
C GLN A 573 0.62 -15.05 -15.96
N ALA A 574 1.32 -15.17 -14.83
CA ALA A 574 1.36 -14.13 -13.79
C ALA A 574 1.96 -12.81 -14.28
N ALA A 575 3.05 -12.86 -15.06
CA ALA A 575 3.68 -11.65 -15.59
C ALA A 575 2.77 -10.96 -16.62
N CYS A 576 2.13 -11.72 -17.52
CA CYS A 576 1.30 -11.18 -18.59
C CYS A 576 -0.04 -10.66 -18.07
N LEU A 577 -0.74 -11.45 -17.24
CA LEU A 577 -2.09 -11.12 -16.75
C LEU A 577 -2.11 -10.09 -15.63
N SER A 578 -0.97 -9.80 -15.03
CA SER A 578 -0.81 -8.60 -14.20
C SER A 578 -1.11 -7.30 -14.97
N CYS A 579 -1.02 -7.32 -16.31
CA CYS A 579 -1.45 -6.24 -17.21
C CYS A 579 -2.72 -6.62 -17.99
N HIS A 580 -2.71 -7.76 -18.69
CA HIS A 580 -3.82 -8.19 -19.55
C HIS A 580 -5.03 -8.66 -18.75
N LYS A 581 -6.23 -8.19 -19.14
CA LYS A 581 -7.51 -8.60 -18.51
C LYS A 581 -8.21 -9.75 -19.22
N SER A 582 -7.66 -10.21 -20.33
CA SER A 582 -8.21 -11.25 -21.19
C SER A 582 -7.11 -11.85 -22.06
N TYR A 583 -7.29 -13.09 -22.51
CA TYR A 583 -6.51 -13.69 -23.60
C TYR A 583 -7.43 -14.42 -24.59
N PRO A 584 -6.93 -14.78 -25.79
CA PRO A 584 -7.75 -15.43 -26.82
C PRO A 584 -8.35 -16.77 -26.36
N ASP A 585 -9.45 -17.20 -26.99
CA ASP A 585 -10.10 -18.49 -26.69
C ASP A 585 -9.16 -19.69 -26.80
N SER A 586 -8.14 -19.60 -27.66
CA SER A 586 -7.09 -20.63 -27.75
C SER A 586 -6.27 -20.79 -26.48
N HIS A 587 -6.06 -19.70 -25.73
CA HIS A 587 -5.44 -19.75 -24.40
C HIS A 587 -6.42 -20.28 -23.36
N VAL A 588 -7.72 -19.94 -23.48
CA VAL A 588 -8.75 -20.50 -22.60
C VAL A 588 -8.79 -22.03 -22.72
N ALA A 589 -8.78 -22.54 -23.94
CA ALA A 589 -8.79 -23.98 -24.21
C ALA A 589 -7.54 -24.70 -23.69
N LYS A 590 -6.38 -24.00 -23.61
CA LYS A 590 -5.10 -24.59 -23.21
C LYS A 590 -4.79 -24.45 -21.72
N PHE A 591 -5.14 -23.31 -21.11
CA PHE A 591 -4.73 -22.93 -19.76
C PHE A 591 -5.91 -22.73 -18.79
N GLY A 592 -7.15 -22.89 -19.26
CA GLY A 592 -8.35 -22.62 -18.47
C GLY A 592 -8.81 -21.17 -18.56
N PRO A 593 -9.87 -20.75 -17.86
CA PRO A 593 -10.27 -19.35 -17.77
C PRO A 593 -9.32 -18.54 -16.87
N ILE A 594 -9.43 -17.21 -16.93
CA ILE A 594 -8.80 -16.33 -15.93
C ILE A 594 -9.63 -16.39 -14.65
N GLU A 595 -9.02 -16.91 -13.58
CA GLU A 595 -9.63 -17.08 -12.25
C GLU A 595 -9.17 -16.01 -11.26
N SER A 596 -7.92 -15.52 -11.41
CA SER A 596 -7.36 -14.42 -10.62
C SER A 596 -7.07 -13.20 -11.48
N MET A 597 -7.51 -12.02 -11.05
CA MET A 597 -7.21 -10.76 -11.74
C MET A 597 -5.73 -10.38 -11.67
N TYR A 598 -4.98 -10.94 -10.72
CA TYR A 598 -3.57 -10.61 -10.50
C TYR A 598 -2.63 -11.46 -11.32
N VAL A 599 -2.83 -12.78 -11.23
CA VAL A 599 -1.87 -13.76 -11.74
C VAL A 599 -2.47 -14.66 -12.81
N GLY A 600 -3.79 -14.60 -13.02
CA GLY A 600 -4.51 -15.43 -13.98
C GLY A 600 -5.15 -16.67 -13.40
N GLY A 601 -4.46 -17.38 -12.52
CA GLY A 601 -4.93 -18.63 -11.93
C GLY A 601 -4.29 -18.86 -10.55
N GLY A 602 -3.80 -20.08 -10.31
CA GLY A 602 -3.11 -20.50 -9.10
C GLY A 602 -1.59 -20.62 -9.28
N GLU A 603 -1.02 -21.67 -8.72
CA GLU A 603 0.43 -21.90 -8.69
C GLU A 603 1.04 -22.09 -10.09
N GLU A 604 0.28 -22.67 -11.02
CA GLU A 604 0.70 -22.88 -12.41
C GLU A 604 1.00 -21.55 -13.12
N SER A 605 0.46 -20.44 -12.63
CA SER A 605 0.63 -19.12 -13.24
C SER A 605 2.07 -18.59 -13.23
N PHE A 606 2.94 -19.16 -12.38
CA PHE A 606 4.36 -18.76 -12.28
C PHE A 606 5.28 -19.52 -13.22
N GLN A 607 4.77 -20.59 -13.85
CA GLN A 607 5.49 -21.36 -14.84
C GLN A 607 5.77 -20.50 -16.08
N GLN A 608 6.93 -20.72 -16.67
CA GLN A 608 7.30 -20.03 -17.90
C GLN A 608 6.46 -20.58 -19.05
N CYS A 609 5.81 -19.69 -19.81
CA CYS A 609 5.19 -20.06 -21.08
C CYS A 609 6.28 -20.53 -22.05
N THR A 610 5.94 -21.39 -23.02
CA THR A 610 6.93 -21.87 -24.00
C THR A 610 7.62 -20.69 -24.68
N GLY A 611 8.95 -20.59 -24.54
CA GLY A 611 9.76 -19.50 -25.11
C GLY A 611 9.71 -19.40 -26.64
N ALA A 612 8.99 -20.28 -27.32
CA ALA A 612 8.79 -20.29 -28.77
C ALA A 612 7.57 -19.46 -29.24
N CYS A 613 6.57 -19.19 -28.39
CA CYS A 613 5.32 -18.55 -28.83
C CYS A 613 5.27 -17.03 -28.63
N HIS A 614 5.95 -16.50 -27.60
CA HIS A 614 5.91 -15.09 -27.22
C HIS A 614 7.31 -14.48 -27.15
N THR A 615 7.98 -14.40 -28.30
CA THR A 615 9.36 -13.86 -28.43
C THR A 615 9.39 -12.37 -28.79
N GLN A 616 8.24 -11.78 -29.09
CA GLN A 616 8.11 -10.37 -29.50
C GLN A 616 7.00 -9.69 -28.71
N HIS A 617 7.28 -8.46 -28.29
CA HIS A 617 6.35 -7.60 -27.57
C HIS A 617 6.13 -6.32 -28.38
N PRO A 618 5.12 -6.28 -29.27
CA PRO A 618 4.89 -5.10 -30.09
C PRO A 618 4.69 -3.84 -29.23
N GLY A 619 5.39 -2.76 -29.58
CA GLY A 619 5.34 -1.51 -28.83
C GLY A 619 6.27 -1.43 -27.60
N SER A 620 7.00 -2.49 -27.27
CA SER A 620 7.94 -2.52 -26.12
C SER A 620 9.01 -1.43 -26.18
N GLY A 621 9.49 -1.14 -27.38
CA GLY A 621 10.73 -0.37 -27.60
C GLY A 621 12.00 -1.15 -27.26
N LEU A 622 11.93 -2.50 -27.19
CA LEU A 622 13.01 -3.44 -26.87
C LEU A 622 12.95 -4.71 -27.73
#